data_AF-A0A6V7JA67-F1
#
_entry.id   AF-A0A6V7JA67-F1
#
_cell.length_a   1.000
_cell.length_b   1.000
_cell.length_c   1.000
_cell.angle_alpha   90.00
_cell.angle_beta   90.00
_cell.angle_gamma   90.00
#
_symmetry.space_group_name_H-M   'P 1'
#
loop_
_entity.id
_entity.type
_entity.pdbx_description
1 polymer ?
#
loop_
_entity_poly.entity_id
_entity_poly.type
_entity_poly.pdbx_seq_one_letter_code
_entity_poly.pdbx_strand_id
1 'polypeptide(L)'
;WLRSLYFLGQENNLDANDLYDALPTDLSGVLGDTLENNWRREMVDAKLEDRKPELFRAIRKTFMWSFIYYSCWGLIAMCLR
;
A
#
# COMPACT_ATOMS: atom_id res chain seq x y z
N TRP A 1 -6.85 -12.07 -15.47
CA TRP A 1 -7.39 -12.28 -14.13
C TRP A 1 -8.83 -11.76 -14.01
N LEU A 2 -9.12 -10.48 -14.32
CA LEU A 2 -10.49 -9.96 -14.16
C LEU A 2 -11.51 -10.60 -15.12
N ARG A 3 -11.15 -10.78 -16.40
CA ARG A 3 -12.02 -11.44 -17.38
C ARG A 3 -12.38 -12.87 -16.97
N SER A 4 -11.41 -13.64 -16.45
CA SER A 4 -11.66 -15.02 -16.02
C SER A 4 -12.55 -15.07 -14.78
N LEU A 5 -12.35 -14.17 -13.82
CA LEU A 5 -13.22 -14.04 -12.65
C LEU A 5 -14.66 -13.66 -13.04
N TYR A 6 -14.81 -12.75 -14.01
CA TYR A 6 -16.10 -12.31 -14.51
C TYR A 6 -16.92 -13.47 -15.09
N PHE A 7 -16.33 -14.30 -15.95
CA PHE A 7 -17.03 -15.45 -16.52
C PHE A 7 -17.29 -16.55 -15.49
N LEU A 8 -16.38 -16.77 -14.54
CA LEU A 8 -16.58 -17.73 -13.45
C LEU A 8 -17.81 -17.38 -12.60
N GLY A 9 -17.97 -16.10 -12.24
CA GLY A 9 -19.13 -15.61 -11.50
C GLY A 9 -20.41 -15.46 -12.33
N GLN A 10 -20.29 -15.46 -13.66
CA GLN A 10 -21.45 -15.50 -14.56
C GLN A 10 -22.04 -16.91 -14.67
N GLU A 11 -21.19 -17.93 -14.62
CA GLU A 11 -21.58 -19.34 -14.73
C GLU A 11 -21.94 -19.97 -13.37
N ASN A 12 -21.34 -19.50 -12.27
CA ASN A 12 -21.54 -20.02 -10.92
C ASN A 12 -21.64 -18.88 -9.88
N ASN A 13 -22.24 -19.15 -8.70
CA ASN A 13 -22.13 -18.23 -7.56
C ASN A 13 -20.70 -18.27 -7.02
N LEU A 14 -20.03 -17.12 -6.94
CA LEU A 14 -18.68 -17.00 -6.39
C LEU A 14 -18.67 -17.28 -4.88
N ASP A 15 -17.74 -18.11 -4.44
CA ASP A 15 -17.36 -18.26 -3.03
C ASP A 15 -16.07 -17.49 -2.72
N ALA A 16 -15.79 -17.24 -1.44
CA ALA A 16 -14.56 -16.59 -0.99
C ALA A 16 -13.29 -17.32 -1.47
N ASN A 17 -13.37 -18.65 -1.64
CA ASN A 17 -12.28 -19.49 -2.13
C ASN A 17 -11.98 -19.29 -3.62
N ASP A 18 -12.91 -18.71 -4.40
CA ASP A 18 -12.72 -18.43 -5.83
C ASP A 18 -12.00 -17.09 -6.07
N LEU A 19 -11.83 -16.28 -5.02
CA LEU A 19 -11.15 -15.00 -5.09
C LEU A 19 -9.63 -15.19 -5.06
N TYR A 20 -8.93 -14.36 -5.84
CA TYR A 20 -7.47 -14.33 -5.80
C TYR A 20 -6.99 -13.76 -4.46
N ASP A 21 -5.91 -14.34 -3.95
CA ASP A 21 -5.20 -13.78 -2.81
C ASP A 21 -4.69 -12.36 -3.09
N ALA A 22 -4.56 -11.59 -2.02
CA ALA A 22 -3.92 -10.29 -2.08
C ALA A 22 -2.47 -10.44 -2.59
N LEU A 23 -1.99 -9.42 -3.31
CA LEU A 23 -0.60 -9.38 -3.72
C LEU A 23 0.31 -9.45 -2.47
N PRO A 24 1.46 -10.13 -2.54
CA PRO A 24 2.39 -10.22 -1.42
C PRO A 24 2.79 -8.85 -0.83
N THR A 25 2.81 -7.81 -1.66
CA THR A 25 3.10 -6.42 -1.28
C THR A 25 1.97 -5.74 -0.51
N ASP A 26 0.74 -6.22 -0.67
CA ASP A 26 -0.47 -5.64 -0.09
C ASP A 26 -0.91 -6.41 1.17
N LEU A 27 -0.15 -7.44 1.54
CA LEU A 27 -0.39 -8.19 2.77
C LEU A 27 -0.19 -7.28 3.99
N SER A 28 -1.16 -7.31 4.89
CA SER A 28 -1.15 -6.51 6.13
C SER A 28 0.08 -6.79 7.01
N GLY A 29 0.58 -8.02 7.01
CA GLY A 29 1.81 -8.39 7.72
C GLY A 29 3.03 -7.63 7.22
N VAL A 30 3.30 -7.69 5.92
CA VAL A 30 4.46 -7.02 5.29
C VAL A 30 4.38 -5.49 5.46
N LEU A 31 3.19 -4.92 5.28
CA LEU A 31 2.94 -3.49 5.49
C LEU A 31 3.10 -3.09 6.96
N GLY A 32 2.61 -3.93 7.88
CA GLY A 32 2.74 -3.76 9.32
C GLY A 32 4.20 -3.74 9.76
N ASP A 33 4.99 -4.71 9.33
CA ASP A 33 6.43 -4.81 9.63
C ASP A 33 7.19 -3.58 9.11
N THR A 34 6.86 -3.14 7.89
CA THR A 34 7.47 -1.95 7.29
C THR A 34 7.12 -0.69 8.07
N LEU A 35 5.85 -0.53 8.46
CA LEU A 35 5.40 0.59 9.27
C LEU A 35 6.04 0.59 10.65
N GLU A 36 6.15 -0.57 11.31
CA GLU A 36 6.79 -0.71 12.61
C GLU A 36 8.26 -0.32 12.54
N ASN A 37 8.98 -0.77 11.51
CA ASN A 37 10.38 -0.38 11.30
C ASN A 37 10.53 1.14 11.11
N ASN A 38 9.66 1.75 10.32
CA ASN A 38 9.63 3.22 10.14
C ASN A 38 9.26 3.96 11.44
N TRP A 39 8.37 3.39 12.25
CA TRP A 39 8.01 3.94 13.56
C TRP A 39 9.18 3.88 14.55
N ARG A 40 9.91 2.76 14.62
CA ARG A 40 11.11 2.64 15.44
C ARG A 40 12.17 3.67 15.05
N ARG A 41 12.38 3.88 13.74
CA ARG A 41 13.28 4.94 13.22
C ARG A 41 12.81 6.33 13.63
N GLU A 42 11.52 6.62 13.47
CA GLU A 42 10.92 7.89 13.87
C GLU A 42 11.08 8.16 15.38
N MET A 43 11.00 7.16 16.24
CA MET A 43 11.25 7.32 17.68
C MET A 43 12.71 7.69 17.98
N VAL A 44 13.67 7.11 17.25
CA VAL A 44 15.10 7.45 17.37
C VAL A 44 15.35 8.87 16.85
N ASP A 45 14.86 9.18 15.66
CA ASP A 45 14.98 10.50 15.02
C ASP A 45 14.37 11.60 15.93
N ALA A 46 13.18 11.35 16.49
CA ALA A 46 12.50 12.29 17.37
C ALA A 46 13.27 12.55 18.66
N LYS A 47 13.89 11.51 19.23
CA LYS A 47 14.72 11.64 20.43
C LYS A 47 16.00 12.44 20.15
N LEU A 48 16.60 12.27 18.97
CA LEU A 48 17.79 13.02 18.56
C LEU A 48 17.48 14.50 18.30
N GLU A 49 16.28 14.80 17.80
CA GLU A 49 15.81 16.16 17.48
C GLU A 49 15.09 16.86 18.65
N ASP A 50 15.08 16.27 19.85
CA ASP A 50 14.35 16.74 21.05
C ASP A 50 12.88 17.09 20.76
N ARG A 51 12.23 16.31 19.90
CA ARG A 51 10.84 16.50 19.49
C ARG A 51 9.98 15.30 19.84
N LYS A 52 8.66 15.50 19.79
CA LYS A 52 7.70 14.40 19.94
C LYS A 52 7.69 13.53 18.68
N PRO A 53 7.69 12.18 18.80
CA PRO A 53 7.52 11.29 17.65
C PRO A 53 6.12 11.42 17.08
N GLU A 54 6.01 11.45 15.75
CA GLU A 54 4.76 11.63 15.02
C GLU A 54 4.46 10.40 14.16
N LEU A 55 3.37 9.70 14.45
CA LEU A 55 2.98 8.50 13.69
C LEU A 55 2.77 8.80 12.20
N PHE A 56 2.25 10.00 11.90
CA PHE A 56 2.04 10.44 10.53
C PHE A 56 3.33 10.48 9.70
N ARG A 57 4.49 10.78 10.31
CA ARG A 57 5.79 10.73 9.61
C ARG A 57 6.17 9.30 9.23
N ALA A 58 5.92 8.33 10.09
CA ALA A 58 6.16 6.91 9.81
C ALA A 58 5.20 6.36 8.74
N ILE A 59 3.92 6.75 8.79
CA ILE A 59 2.92 6.41 7.76
C ILE A 59 3.36 6.99 6.41
N ARG A 60 3.71 8.28 6.37
CA ARG A 60 4.18 8.92 5.13
C ARG A 60 5.43 8.21 4.59
N LYS A 61 6.43 7.90 5.42
CA LYS A 61 7.63 7.14 4.98
C LYS A 61 7.28 5.77 4.38
N THR A 62 6.20 5.14 4.85
CA THR A 62 5.77 3.81 4.39
C THR A 62 5.04 3.85 3.04
N PHE A 63 4.14 4.82 2.82
CA PHE A 63 3.24 4.81 1.65
C PHE A 63 3.55 5.87 0.58
N MET A 64 4.41 6.85 0.86
CA MET A 64 4.64 8.00 -0.03
C MET A 64 5.20 7.61 -1.41
N TRP A 65 6.07 6.59 -1.48
CA TRP A 65 6.62 6.14 -2.75
C TRP A 65 5.56 5.59 -3.71
N SER A 66 4.67 4.72 -3.21
CA SER A 66 3.56 4.19 -3.99
C SER A 66 2.65 5.32 -4.47
N PHE A 67 2.33 6.28 -3.59
CA PHE A 67 1.50 7.41 -3.95
C PHE A 67 2.12 8.29 -5.05
N ILE A 68 3.43 8.57 -4.95
CA ILE A 68 4.16 9.34 -5.97
C ILE A 68 4.16 8.59 -7.29
N TYR A 69 4.44 7.28 -7.28
CA TYR A 69 4.46 6.47 -8.50
C TYR A 69 3.14 6.54 -9.28
N TYR A 70 2.01 6.27 -8.62
CA TYR A 70 0.69 6.31 -9.25
C TYR A 70 0.29 7.74 -9.65
N SER A 71 0.62 8.74 -8.83
CA SER A 71 0.33 10.14 -9.12
C SER A 71 1.11 10.65 -10.34
N CYS A 72 2.41 10.34 -10.42
CA CYS A 72 3.24 10.67 -11.57
C CYS A 72 2.73 9.99 -12.84
N TRP A 73 2.37 8.71 -12.76
CA TRP A 73 1.77 7.99 -13.89
C TRP A 73 0.48 8.66 -14.37
N GLY A 74 -0.41 9.03 -13.45
CA GLY A 74 -1.66 9.73 -13.76
C GLY A 74 -1.45 11.09 -14.40
N LEU A 75 -0.49 11.87 -13.90
CA LEU A 75 -0.14 13.18 -14.48
C LEU A 75 0.43 13.04 -15.89
N ILE A 76 1.31 12.07 -16.12
CA ILE A 76 1.85 11.79 -17.46
C ILE A 76 0.72 11.43 -18.43
N ALA A 77 -0.20 10.55 -18.01
CA ALA A 77 -1.35 10.16 -18.82
C ALA A 77 -2.28 11.35 -19.12
N MET A 78 -2.44 12.28 -18.18
CA MET A 78 -3.21 13.51 -18.36
C MET A 78 -2.53 14.51 -19.31
N CYS A 79 -1.20 14.62 -19.28
CA CYS A 79 -0.45 15.49 -20.19
C CYS A 79 -0.32 14.95 -21.62
N LEU A 80 -0.47 13.64 -21.82
CA LEU A 80 -0.45 12.99 -23.14
C LEU A 80 -1.82 13.00 -23.85
N ARG A 81 -2.84 13.57 -23.21
CA ARG A 81 -4.22 13.64 -23.71
C ARG A 81 -4.53 15.03 -24.22
#